data_AF-A0A0H1B880-F1
#
_entry.id   AF-A0A0H1B880-F1
#
_cell.length_a   1.000
_cell.length_b   1.000
_cell.length_c   1.000
_cell.angle_alpha   90.00
_cell.angle_beta   90.00
_cell.angle_gamma   90.00
#
_symmetry.space_group_name_H-M   'P 1'
#
loop_
_entity.id
_entity.type
_entity.pdbx_description
1 polymer ?
#
loop_
_entity_poly.entity_id
_entity_poly.type
_entity_poly.pdbx_seq_one_letter_code
_entity_poly.pdbx_strand_id
1 'polypeptide(L)'
;MSLSNPFSQSGSSASPQTSADVKSAIISQVQQEANITNARSLITKVNENCFEKCIPSPGSSLSSKEQTCLTACMEKYIQLWNATSRAY
;
A
#
# COMPACT_ATOMS: atom_id res chain seq x y z
N MET A 1 -8.05 13.20 34.76
CA MET A 1 -7.74 12.61 33.45
C MET A 1 -9.07 12.26 32.82
N SER A 2 -9.68 13.22 32.10
CA SER A 2 -11.04 13.10 31.59
C SER A 2 -11.05 12.40 30.24
N LEU A 3 -11.95 11.42 30.10
CA LEU A 3 -12.28 10.74 28.86
C LEU A 3 -13.26 11.61 28.07
N SER A 4 -12.80 12.18 26.96
CA SER A 4 -13.64 12.94 26.02
C SER A 4 -14.27 11.97 25.01
N ASN A 5 -15.60 11.81 25.08
CA ASN A 5 -16.38 10.94 24.20
C ASN A 5 -16.82 11.73 22.94
N PRO A 6 -16.46 11.32 21.72
CA PRO A 6 -16.69 12.10 20.50
C PRO A 6 -18.14 12.07 19.96
N PHE A 7 -19.09 11.46 20.68
CA PHE A 7 -20.44 11.17 20.14
C PHE A 7 -21.56 12.09 20.66
N SER A 8 -21.23 13.28 21.15
CA SER A 8 -22.21 14.31 21.49
C SER A 8 -22.11 15.49 20.53
N GLN A 9 -22.74 15.37 19.36
CA GLN A 9 -23.13 16.56 18.61
C GLN A 9 -24.57 16.43 18.14
N SER A 10 -25.44 17.09 18.90
CA SER A 10 -26.80 17.44 18.55
C SER A 10 -26.83 18.34 17.30
N GLY A 11 -27.78 18.06 16.41
CA GLY A 11 -28.44 19.06 15.57
C GLY A 11 -27.58 19.74 14.50
N SER A 12 -27.47 19.12 13.34
CA SER A 12 -27.33 19.85 12.07
C SER A 12 -28.08 19.08 11.00
N SER A 13 -28.99 19.79 10.34
CA SER A 13 -29.92 19.34 9.33
C SER A 13 -29.30 18.30 8.39
N ALA A 14 -29.75 17.05 8.49
CA ALA A 14 -29.46 16.06 7.47
C ALA A 14 -30.23 16.46 6.21
N SER A 15 -29.59 17.27 5.36
CA SER A 15 -29.93 17.32 3.94
C SER A 15 -29.97 15.88 3.43
N PRO A 16 -30.96 15.48 2.63
CA PRO A 16 -30.95 14.14 2.06
C PRO A 16 -29.68 14.00 1.22
N GLN A 17 -28.68 13.28 1.76
CA GLN A 17 -27.50 12.86 1.00
C GLN A 17 -28.05 12.12 -0.20
N THR A 18 -27.88 12.69 -1.38
CA THR A 18 -28.45 12.09 -2.58
C THR A 18 -27.75 10.76 -2.80
N SER A 19 -28.43 9.78 -3.41
CA SER A 19 -27.81 8.48 -3.70
C SER A 19 -26.51 8.60 -4.51
N ALA A 20 -26.32 9.73 -5.23
CA ALA A 20 -25.08 10.06 -5.93
C ALA A 20 -23.92 10.41 -4.98
N ASP A 21 -24.19 11.14 -3.88
CA ASP A 21 -23.18 11.50 -2.88
C ASP A 21 -22.72 10.27 -2.08
N VAL A 22 -23.64 9.37 -1.75
CA VAL A 22 -23.31 8.10 -1.10
C VAL A 22 -22.48 7.21 -2.03
N LYS A 23 -22.83 7.14 -3.32
CA LYS A 23 -22.08 6.37 -4.31
C LYS A 23 -20.65 6.91 -4.48
N SER A 24 -20.47 8.22 -4.57
CA SER A 24 -19.14 8.82 -4.72
C SER A 24 -18.26 8.59 -3.49
N ALA A 25 -18.84 8.69 -2.29
CA ALA A 25 -18.14 8.37 -1.03
C ALA A 25 -17.67 6.91 -0.98
N ILE A 26 -18.52 5.96 -1.37
CA ILE A 26 -18.17 4.54 -1.43
C ILE A 26 -17.06 4.28 -2.45
N ILE A 27 -17.15 4.86 -3.66
CA ILE A 27 -16.11 4.69 -4.69
C ILE A 27 -14.76 5.22 -4.18
N SER A 28 -14.76 6.39 -3.52
CA SER A 28 -13.54 6.96 -2.94
C SER A 28 -12.93 6.04 -1.88
N GLN A 29 -13.76 5.48 -0.99
CA GLN A 29 -13.33 4.55 0.05
C GLN A 29 -12.71 3.28 -0.57
N VAL A 30 -13.41 2.67 -1.53
CA VAL A 30 -12.94 1.46 -2.24
C VAL A 30 -11.62 1.73 -2.96
N GLN A 31 -11.47 2.90 -3.61
CA GLN A 31 -10.23 3.26 -4.29
C GLN A 31 -9.06 3.38 -3.31
N GLN A 32 -9.29 3.98 -2.13
CA GLN A 32 -8.26 4.12 -1.12
C GLN A 32 -7.80 2.75 -0.59
N GLU A 33 -8.76 1.85 -0.33
CA GLU A 33 -8.47 0.48 0.10
C GLU A 33 -7.73 -0.34 -0.97
N ALA A 34 -8.11 -0.18 -2.24
CA ALA A 34 -7.43 -0.81 -3.36
C ALA A 34 -5.97 -0.34 -3.45
N ASN A 35 -5.71 0.95 -3.28
CA ASN A 35 -4.35 1.51 -3.31
C ASN A 35 -3.48 0.93 -2.19
N ILE A 36 -4.01 0.81 -0.97
CA ILE A 36 -3.30 0.22 0.17
C ILE A 36 -3.00 -1.26 -0.10
N THR A 37 -3.97 -1.99 -0.62
CA THR A 37 -3.82 -3.42 -0.94
C THR A 37 -2.77 -3.64 -2.04
N ASN A 38 -2.76 -2.80 -3.07
CA ASN A 38 -1.77 -2.84 -4.14
C ASN A 38 -0.36 -2.55 -3.61
N ALA A 39 -0.20 -1.56 -2.74
CA ALA A 39 1.10 -1.25 -2.12
C ALA A 39 1.62 -2.41 -1.26
N ARG A 40 0.74 -3.06 -0.49
CA ARG A 40 1.11 -4.27 0.29
C ARG A 40 1.55 -5.41 -0.62
N SER A 41 0.81 -5.65 -1.70
CA SER A 41 1.14 -6.69 -2.69
C SER A 41 2.52 -6.45 -3.31
N LEU A 42 2.80 -5.20 -3.71
CA LEU A 42 4.11 -4.80 -4.22
C LEU A 42 5.24 -5.14 -3.24
N ILE A 43 5.10 -4.76 -1.96
CA ILE A 43 6.13 -5.03 -0.93
C ILE A 43 6.36 -6.54 -0.79
N THR A 44 5.30 -7.33 -0.69
CA THR A 44 5.40 -8.79 -0.61
C THR A 44 6.13 -9.36 -1.82
N LYS A 45 5.78 -8.91 -3.02
CA LYS A 45 6.39 -9.41 -4.26
C LYS A 45 7.84 -9.00 -4.42
N VAL A 46 8.19 -7.77 -4.04
CA VAL A 46 9.58 -7.32 -3.98
C VAL A 46 10.38 -8.21 -3.04
N ASN A 47 9.87 -8.48 -1.84
CA ASN A 47 10.55 -9.33 -0.86
C ASN A 47 10.78 -10.75 -1.41
N GLU A 48 9.73 -11.40 -1.94
CA GLU A 48 9.81 -12.74 -2.52
C GLU A 48 10.83 -12.80 -3.67
N ASN A 49 10.69 -11.91 -4.66
CA ASN A 49 11.52 -11.95 -5.87
C ASN A 49 12.97 -11.57 -5.58
N CYS A 50 13.20 -10.51 -4.79
CA CYS A 50 14.56 -10.07 -4.52
C CYS A 50 15.29 -11.02 -3.59
N PHE A 51 14.60 -11.65 -2.62
CA PHE A 51 15.23 -12.69 -1.81
C PHE A 51 15.66 -13.88 -2.66
N GLU A 52 14.74 -14.44 -3.47
CA GLU A 52 15.03 -15.58 -4.34
C GLU A 52 16.20 -15.32 -5.29
N LYS A 53 16.29 -14.11 -5.86
CA LYS A 53 17.33 -13.76 -6.84
C LYS A 53 18.66 -13.35 -6.23
N CYS A 54 18.65 -12.75 -5.04
CA CYS A 54 19.86 -12.16 -4.47
C CYS A 54 20.46 -12.92 -3.31
N ILE A 55 19.74 -13.84 -2.65
CA ILE A 55 20.21 -14.57 -1.46
C ILE A 55 20.42 -16.06 -1.78
N PRO A 56 21.57 -16.44 -2.36
CA PRO A 56 21.84 -17.84 -2.74
C PRO A 56 22.12 -18.75 -1.55
N SER A 57 22.58 -18.20 -0.42
CA SER A 57 22.88 -18.95 0.80
C SER A 57 22.44 -18.14 2.02
N PRO A 58 21.20 -18.33 2.50
CA PRO A 58 20.68 -17.59 3.64
C PRO A 58 21.56 -17.78 4.88
N GLY A 59 21.86 -16.68 5.58
CA GLY A 59 22.67 -16.66 6.80
C GLY A 59 22.15 -15.65 7.81
N SER A 60 22.88 -15.49 8.92
CA SER A 60 22.55 -14.52 9.97
C SER A 60 22.89 -13.07 9.60
N SER A 61 23.60 -12.86 8.49
CA SER A 61 23.97 -11.54 7.98
C SER A 61 24.01 -11.55 6.46
N LEU A 62 23.87 -10.37 5.86
CA LEU A 62 24.01 -10.16 4.43
C LEU A 62 25.46 -9.84 4.10
N SER A 63 26.02 -10.53 3.12
CA SER A 63 27.28 -10.10 2.50
C SER A 63 27.08 -8.79 1.74
N SER A 64 28.17 -8.04 1.52
CA SER A 64 28.12 -6.79 0.74
C SER A 64 27.54 -6.99 -0.65
N LYS A 65 27.81 -8.15 -1.29
CA LYS A 65 27.27 -8.49 -2.61
C LYS A 65 25.76 -8.70 -2.57
N GLU A 66 25.25 -9.40 -1.57
CA GLU A 66 23.81 -9.61 -1.37
C GLU A 66 23.10 -8.29 -1.12
N GLN A 67 23.69 -7.42 -0.29
CA GLN A 67 23.12 -6.09 -0.01
C GLN A 67 23.06 -5.22 -1.28
N THR A 68 24.14 -5.16 -2.06
CA THR A 68 24.14 -4.45 -3.36
C THR A 68 23.11 -5.03 -4.33
N CYS A 69 23.01 -6.37 -4.41
CA CYS A 69 22.02 -7.03 -5.27
C CYS A 69 20.60 -6.67 -4.85
N LEU A 70 20.27 -6.74 -3.56
CA LEU A 70 18.96 -6.40 -3.03
C LEU A 70 18.58 -4.96 -3.35
N THR A 71 19.47 -3.99 -3.13
CA THR A 71 19.23 -2.58 -3.48
C THR A 71 18.89 -2.44 -4.97
N ALA A 72 19.71 -3.01 -5.85
CA ALA A 72 19.48 -2.94 -7.29
C ALA A 72 18.20 -3.68 -7.71
N CYS A 73 17.88 -4.81 -7.08
CA CYS A 73 16.68 -5.58 -7.35
C CYS A 73 15.42 -4.79 -6.99
N MET A 74 15.37 -4.21 -5.80
CA MET A 74 14.22 -3.42 -5.33
C MET A 74 13.96 -2.22 -6.25
N GLU A 75 15.01 -1.48 -6.61
CA GLU A 75 14.90 -0.34 -7.54
C GLU A 75 14.34 -0.78 -8.90
N LYS A 76 14.90 -1.85 -9.48
CA LYS A 76 14.45 -2.38 -10.78
C LYS A 76 13.01 -2.90 -10.72
N TYR A 77 12.64 -3.59 -9.64
CA TYR A 77 11.31 -4.15 -9.48
C TYR A 77 10.25 -3.04 -9.36
N ILE A 78 10.54 -1.99 -8.59
CA ILE A 78 9.64 -0.85 -8.46
C ILE A 78 9.53 -0.08 -9.78
N GLN A 79 10.64 0.10 -10.51
CA GLN A 79 10.61 0.71 -11.84
C GLN A 79 9.73 -0.10 -12.81
N LEU A 80 9.87 -1.42 -12.82
CA LEU A 80 9.03 -2.32 -13.60
C LEU A 80 7.56 -2.20 -13.20
N TRP A 81 7.25 -2.27 -11.90
CA TRP A 81 5.88 -2.16 -11.40
C TRP A 81 5.22 -0.85 -11.83
N ASN A 82 5.92 0.27 -11.67
CA ASN A 82 5.43 1.59 -12.07
C ASN A 82 5.23 1.71 -13.57
N ALA A 83 6.12 1.11 -14.38
CA ALA A 83 5.97 1.10 -15.84
C ALA A 83 4.74 0.29 -16.26
N THR A 84 4.57 -0.91 -15.70
CA THR A 84 3.41 -1.78 -15.97
C THR A 84 2.11 -1.14 -15.51
N SER A 85 2.06 -0.56 -14.31
CA SER A 85 0.87 0.11 -13.75
C SER A 85 0.44 1.37 -14.52
N ARG A 86 1.33 1.96 -15.34
CA ARG A 86 0.96 3.06 -16.24
C ARG A 86 0.49 2.55 -17.61
N ALA A 87 0.97 1.38 -18.02
CA ALA A 87 0.66 0.80 -19.32
C ALA A 87 -0.67 0.03 -19.33
N TYR A 88 -1.09 -0.48 -18.16
CA TYR A 88 -2.29 -1.29 -17.95
C TYR A 88 -3.03 -0.79 -16.71
#